data_AF-A0A1F8BZ56-F1
#
_entry.id   AF-A0A1F8BZ56-F1
#
_cell.length_a   1.000
_cell.length_b   1.000
_cell.length_c   1.000
_cell.angle_alpha   90.00
_cell.angle_beta   90.00
_cell.angle_gamma   90.00
#
_symmetry.space_group_name_H-M   'P 1'
#
loop_
_entity.id
_entity.type
_entity.pdbx_description
1 polymer ?
#
loop_
_entity_poly.entity_id
_entity_poly.type
_entity_poly.pdbx_seq_one_letter_code
_entity_poly.pdbx_strand_id
1 'polypeptide(L)'
;MKKGFTLVELLIVIGLLSVIALIVIAAINPIEQANRARDTKFRADGSQLVSAIERYFAVNDKFPWVTGSMTNDAAKNFVTAADTTVGICGTTCSVDGALITTDELKTEFRNRDFVKSAGTDVTKQIRVGKAIGSSASIYACYVPQSKSIRTKGCADNQVYILNGSTRTQQTCTAADVANPGWSAANPWSVCVPE
;
A
#
# COMPACT_ATOMS: atom_id res chain seq x y z
N MET A 1 -17.20 -24.07 -53.08
CA MET A 1 -18.23 -24.52 -52.12
C MET A 1 -17.62 -24.43 -50.71
N LYS A 2 -18.15 -23.57 -49.83
CA LYS A 2 -17.66 -23.46 -48.46
C LYS A 2 -18.37 -24.52 -47.62
N LYS A 3 -17.61 -25.46 -47.03
CA LYS A 3 -18.16 -26.43 -46.06
C LYS A 3 -18.59 -25.65 -44.82
N GLY A 4 -19.88 -25.67 -44.52
CA GLY A 4 -20.42 -25.11 -43.28
C GLY A 4 -20.17 -26.08 -42.12
N PHE A 5 -19.99 -25.54 -40.91
CA PHE A 5 -19.94 -26.33 -39.69
C PHE A 5 -21.28 -27.04 -39.45
N THR A 6 -21.24 -28.27 -38.94
CA THR A 6 -22.47 -28.97 -38.54
C THR A 6 -22.99 -28.41 -37.22
N LEU A 7 -24.32 -28.43 -37.04
CA LEU A 7 -24.98 -27.98 -35.81
C LEU A 7 -24.49 -28.78 -34.58
N VAL A 8 -24.18 -30.06 -34.77
CA VAL A 8 -23.67 -30.96 -33.74
C VAL A 8 -22.26 -30.57 -33.30
N GLU A 9 -21.38 -30.19 -34.24
CA GLU A 9 -20.03 -29.71 -33.90
C GLU A 9 -20.09 -28.45 -33.04
N LEU A 10 -20.97 -27.50 -33.36
CA LEU A 10 -21.11 -26.28 -32.56
C LEU A 10 -21.60 -26.60 -31.14
N LEU A 11 -22.53 -27.55 -31.00
CA LEU A 11 -23.12 -27.94 -29.72
C LEU A 11 -22.11 -28.65 -28.80
N ILE A 12 -21.28 -29.53 -29.35
CA ILE A 12 -20.21 -30.20 -28.58
C ILE A 12 -19.16 -29.18 -28.13
N VAL A 13 -18.82 -28.21 -28.99
CA VAL A 13 -17.82 -27.18 -28.67
C VAL A 13 -18.29 -26.30 -27.52
N ILE A 14 -19.53 -25.79 -27.55
CA ILE A 14 -20.03 -24.96 -26.44
C ILE A 14 -20.15 -25.76 -25.14
N GLY A 15 -20.52 -27.04 -25.23
CA GLY A 15 -20.54 -27.96 -24.08
C GLY A 15 -19.14 -28.14 -23.48
N LEU A 16 -18.14 -28.38 -24.32
CA LEU A 16 -16.76 -28.55 -23.88
C LEU A 16 -16.17 -27.26 -23.30
N LEU A 17 -16.43 -26.12 -23.93
CA LEU A 17 -15.97 -24.80 -23.45
C LEU A 17 -16.55 -24.48 -22.07
N SER A 18 -17.80 -24.88 -21.79
CA SER A 18 -18.41 -24.66 -20.49
C SER A 18 -17.71 -25.42 -19.35
N VAL A 19 -17.32 -26.67 -19.59
CA VAL A 19 -16.63 -27.51 -18.60
C VAL A 19 -15.21 -27.01 -18.35
N ILE A 20 -14.47 -26.66 -19.41
CA ILE A 20 -13.10 -26.14 -19.29
C ILE A 20 -13.09 -24.81 -18.53
N ALA A 21 -14.05 -23.91 -18.82
CA ALA A 21 -14.15 -22.62 -18.14
C ALA A 21 -14.35 -22.77 -16.63
N LEU A 22 -15.19 -23.71 -16.19
CA LEU A 22 -15.42 -23.98 -14.77
C LEU A 22 -14.15 -24.48 -14.06
N ILE A 23 -13.39 -25.37 -14.69
CA ILE A 23 -12.13 -25.89 -14.14
C ILE A 23 -11.10 -24.76 -13.97
N VAL A 24 -10.97 -23.89 -14.98
CA VAL A 24 -10.01 -22.77 -14.94
C VAL A 24 -10.37 -21.77 -13.84
N ILE A 25 -11.64 -21.42 -13.68
CA ILE A 25 -12.09 -20.51 -12.61
C ILE A 25 -11.85 -21.13 -11.23
N ALA A 26 -12.07 -22.44 -11.07
CA ALA A 26 -11.81 -23.14 -9.81
C ALA A 26 -10.31 -23.19 -9.45
N ALA A 27 -9.42 -23.19 -10.45
CA ALA A 27 -7.97 -23.19 -10.24
C ALA A 27 -7.41 -21.81 -9.84
N ILE A 28 -8.10 -20.72 -10.17
CA ILE A 28 -7.70 -19.35 -9.83
C ILE A 28 -8.35 -18.96 -8.51
N ASN A 29 -7.57 -18.42 -7.57
CA ASN A 29 -8.12 -17.71 -6.42
C ASN A 29 -8.26 -16.22 -6.78
N PRO A 30 -9.43 -15.74 -7.26
CA PRO A 30 -9.60 -14.36 -7.71
C PRO A 30 -9.36 -13.35 -6.58
N ILE A 31 -9.66 -13.75 -5.34
CA ILE A 31 -9.47 -12.91 -4.15
C ILE A 31 -7.98 -12.66 -3.91
N GLU A 32 -7.15 -13.72 -3.97
CA GLU A 32 -5.71 -13.57 -3.78
C GLU A 32 -5.06 -12.73 -4.89
N GLN A 33 -5.53 -12.85 -6.14
CA GLN A 33 -5.03 -12.01 -7.24
C GLN A 33 -5.40 -10.54 -7.05
N ALA A 34 -6.65 -10.25 -6.65
CA ALA A 34 -7.07 -8.88 -6.34
C ALA A 34 -6.25 -8.30 -5.17
N ASN A 35 -6.04 -9.07 -4.11
CA ASN A 35 -5.21 -8.66 -2.97
C ASN A 35 -3.76 -8.38 -3.38
N ARG A 36 -3.18 -9.23 -4.25
CA ARG A 36 -1.81 -9.04 -4.73
C ARG A 36 -1.68 -7.79 -5.60
N ALA A 37 -2.65 -7.53 -6.47
CA ALA A 37 -2.68 -6.32 -7.28
C ALA A 37 -2.81 -5.07 -6.39
N ARG A 38 -3.66 -5.15 -5.37
CA ARG A 38 -3.84 -4.10 -4.35
C ARG A 38 -2.54 -3.80 -3.63
N ASP A 39 -1.88 -4.81 -3.07
CA ASP A 39 -0.63 -4.64 -2.32
C ASP A 39 0.52 -4.13 -3.21
N THR A 40 0.57 -4.57 -4.47
CA THR A 40 1.54 -4.04 -5.45
C THR A 40 1.31 -2.55 -5.70
N LYS A 41 0.04 -2.12 -5.82
CA LYS A 41 -0.32 -0.71 -5.92
C LYS A 41 0.06 0.07 -4.66
N PHE A 42 -0.20 -0.48 -3.46
CA PHE A 42 0.19 0.13 -2.19
C PHE A 42 1.71 0.32 -2.07
N ARG A 43 2.50 -0.67 -2.47
CA ARG A 43 3.96 -0.59 -2.50
C ARG A 43 4.45 0.51 -3.45
N ALA A 44 3.88 0.59 -4.65
CA ALA A 44 4.22 1.60 -5.65
C ALA A 44 3.81 3.01 -5.22
N ASP A 45 2.56 3.20 -4.76
CA ASP A 45 2.05 4.47 -4.26
C ASP A 45 2.86 4.92 -3.03
N GLY A 46 3.23 4.01 -2.13
CA GLY A 46 4.08 4.29 -0.97
C GLY A 46 5.50 4.75 -1.35
N SER A 47 6.13 4.08 -2.33
CA SER A 47 7.44 4.49 -2.84
C SER A 47 7.38 5.86 -3.51
N GLN A 48 6.35 6.14 -4.32
CA GLN A 48 6.16 7.45 -4.95
C GLN A 48 5.95 8.55 -3.90
N LEU A 49 5.23 8.24 -2.81
CA LEU A 49 5.02 9.17 -1.71
C LEU A 49 6.31 9.48 -0.95
N VAL A 50 7.10 8.46 -0.60
CA VAL A 50 8.41 8.68 0.06
C VAL A 50 9.31 9.54 -0.82
N SER A 51 9.42 9.21 -2.11
CA SER A 51 10.24 10.01 -3.02
C SER A 51 9.72 11.44 -3.21
N ALA A 52 8.39 11.67 -3.17
CA ALA A 52 7.83 13.02 -3.20
C ALA A 52 8.19 13.83 -1.96
N ILE A 53 8.18 13.21 -0.78
CA ILE A 53 8.60 13.86 0.47
C ILE A 53 10.09 14.20 0.42
N GLU A 54 10.93 13.30 -0.11
CA GLU A 54 12.37 13.55 -0.25
C GLU A 54 12.66 14.68 -1.25
N ARG A 55 11.94 14.75 -2.39
CA ARG A 55 12.08 15.86 -3.33
C ARG A 55 11.61 17.18 -2.73
N TYR A 56 10.48 17.17 -2.00
CA TYR A 56 10.02 18.35 -1.27
C TYR A 56 11.09 18.86 -0.30
N PHE A 57 11.73 17.96 0.45
CA PHE A 57 12.83 18.31 1.33
C PHE A 57 14.01 18.92 0.57
N ALA A 58 14.39 18.34 -0.57
CA ALA A 58 15.51 18.85 -1.39
C ALA A 58 15.28 20.27 -1.93
N VAL A 59 14.02 20.69 -2.12
CA VAL A 59 13.66 22.03 -2.60
C VAL A 59 13.41 23.02 -1.47
N ASN A 60 12.87 22.56 -0.34
CA ASN A 60 12.38 23.44 0.74
C ASN A 60 13.27 23.43 1.99
N ASP A 61 14.34 22.65 2.01
CA ASP A 61 15.22 22.38 3.15
C ASP A 61 14.48 21.92 4.42
N LYS A 62 13.24 21.42 4.26
CA LYS A 62 12.41 20.93 5.35
C LYS A 62 11.38 19.91 4.90
N PHE A 63 11.01 19.01 5.80
CA PHE A 63 9.91 18.08 5.54
C PHE A 63 8.53 18.77 5.59
N PRO A 64 7.50 18.23 4.91
CA PRO A 64 6.16 18.82 4.91
C PRO A 64 5.54 19.02 6.30
N TRP A 65 5.89 18.16 7.27
CA TRP A 65 5.39 18.23 8.64
C TRP A 65 6.17 19.18 9.55
N VAL A 66 7.25 19.82 9.06
CA VAL A 66 8.05 20.75 9.84
C VAL A 66 7.38 22.12 9.81
N THR A 67 6.69 22.43 10.91
CA THR A 67 5.98 23.71 11.11
C THR A 67 6.49 24.41 12.37
N GLY A 68 6.62 25.74 12.33
CA GLY A 68 7.06 26.54 13.48
C GLY A 68 8.50 26.21 13.90
N SER A 69 8.73 25.92 15.18
CA SER A 69 10.05 25.64 15.76
C SER A 69 10.53 24.19 15.62
N MET A 70 9.85 23.36 14.83
CA MET A 70 10.29 21.98 14.58
C MET A 70 11.56 21.95 13.74
N THR A 71 12.39 20.92 13.92
CA THR A 71 13.59 20.67 13.11
C THR A 71 13.39 19.45 12.21
N ASN A 72 14.23 19.30 11.19
CA ASN A 72 14.21 18.13 10.30
C ASN A 72 14.59 16.81 11.01
N ASP A 73 15.30 16.93 12.12
CA ASP A 73 15.70 15.79 12.95
C ASP A 73 14.56 15.30 13.84
N ALA A 74 13.48 16.08 13.97
CA ALA A 74 12.31 15.68 14.73
C ALA A 74 11.69 14.41 14.15
N ALA A 75 11.25 13.53 15.05
CA ALA A 75 10.54 12.33 14.69
C ALA A 75 9.15 12.65 14.13
N LYS A 76 8.72 11.86 13.16
CA LYS A 76 7.35 11.82 12.67
C LYS A 76 6.73 10.48 13.03
N ASN A 77 5.74 10.49 13.91
CA ASN A 77 4.96 9.29 14.21
C ASN A 77 4.32 8.74 12.93
N PHE A 78 4.18 7.41 12.84
CA PHE A 78 3.47 6.74 11.77
C PHE A 78 1.99 7.15 11.77
N VAL A 79 1.68 8.13 10.92
CA VAL A 79 0.34 8.65 10.70
C VAL A 79 -0.18 8.17 9.35
N THR A 80 -1.51 8.17 9.16
CA THR A 80 -2.08 7.90 7.84
C THR A 80 -1.57 8.90 6.81
N ALA A 81 -1.38 8.48 5.56
CA ALA A 81 -0.98 9.36 4.45
C ALA A 81 -1.98 10.49 4.18
N ALA A 82 -3.23 10.34 4.65
CA ALA A 82 -4.25 11.39 4.62
C ALA A 82 -4.05 12.49 5.68
N ASP A 83 -3.12 12.30 6.62
CA ASP A 83 -2.80 13.32 7.62
C ASP A 83 -2.26 14.57 6.92
N THR A 84 -2.83 15.72 7.26
CA THR A 84 -2.51 17.02 6.65
C THR A 84 -1.02 17.35 6.67
N THR A 85 -0.29 16.84 7.66
CA THR A 85 1.15 17.08 7.83
C THR A 85 2.01 16.26 6.88
N VAL A 86 1.48 15.19 6.27
CA VAL A 86 2.18 14.44 5.21
C VAL A 86 2.21 15.25 3.91
N GLY A 87 1.20 16.12 3.71
CA GLY A 87 1.17 17.06 2.59
C GLY A 87 0.46 16.55 1.33
N ILE A 88 -0.29 15.44 1.39
CA ILE A 88 -1.15 15.02 0.27
C ILE A 88 -2.40 15.90 0.16
N CYS A 89 -3.04 16.23 1.27
CA CYS A 89 -4.31 16.95 1.27
C CYS A 89 -4.42 17.85 2.52
N GLY A 90 -5.32 18.85 2.49
CA GLY A 90 -5.69 19.63 3.68
C GLY A 90 -6.68 18.91 4.62
N THR A 91 -7.20 19.60 5.65
CA THR A 91 -7.99 19.02 6.76
C THR A 91 -9.15 18.12 6.34
N THR A 92 -9.88 18.49 5.28
CA THR A 92 -11.02 17.73 4.77
C THR A 92 -10.70 16.96 3.49
N CYS A 93 -9.42 16.86 3.13
CA CYS A 93 -8.95 16.43 1.82
C CYS A 93 -9.70 17.06 0.62
N SER A 94 -10.29 18.25 0.79
CA SER A 94 -10.96 19.00 -0.29
C SER A 94 -10.03 20.00 -0.98
N VAL A 95 -8.85 20.25 -0.39
CA VAL A 95 -7.82 21.16 -0.88
C VAL A 95 -6.46 20.46 -0.91
N ASP A 96 -5.57 20.94 -1.78
CA ASP A 96 -4.27 20.28 -2.03
C ASP A 96 -3.34 20.51 -0.85
N GLY A 97 -2.59 19.48 -0.49
CA GLY A 97 -1.54 19.59 0.51
C GLY A 97 -0.23 20.06 -0.14
N ALA A 98 0.76 20.33 0.71
CA ALA A 98 2.05 20.89 0.31
C ALA A 98 2.73 20.10 -0.83
N LEU A 99 2.68 18.77 -0.83
CA LEU A 99 3.31 17.94 -1.87
C LEU A 99 2.65 18.10 -3.23
N ILE A 100 1.33 18.37 -3.26
CA ILE A 100 0.62 18.55 -4.53
C ILE A 100 0.75 20.00 -5.01
N THR A 101 0.64 20.98 -4.10
CA THR A 101 0.77 22.40 -4.46
C THR A 101 2.18 22.80 -4.90
N THR A 102 3.19 21.99 -4.58
CA THR A 102 4.59 22.18 -5.02
C THR A 102 4.98 21.29 -6.18
N ASP A 103 4.01 20.63 -6.84
CA ASP A 103 4.21 19.73 -7.98
C ASP A 103 5.10 18.50 -7.69
N GLU A 104 5.33 18.17 -6.42
CA GLU A 104 6.13 17.00 -6.03
C GLU A 104 5.34 15.69 -6.09
N LEU A 105 4.02 15.78 -6.00
CA LEU A 105 3.11 14.66 -6.07
C LEU A 105 1.90 15.02 -6.96
N LYS A 106 1.49 14.08 -7.81
CA LYS A 106 0.37 14.34 -8.71
C LYS A 106 -0.95 14.44 -7.95
N THR A 107 -1.85 15.29 -8.44
CA THR A 107 -3.17 15.56 -7.84
C THR A 107 -4.05 14.32 -7.66
N GLU A 108 -3.86 13.28 -8.48
CA GLU A 108 -4.62 12.03 -8.41
C GLU A 108 -4.39 11.25 -7.12
N PHE A 109 -3.27 11.50 -6.42
CA PHE A 109 -3.00 10.87 -5.12
C PHE A 109 -4.08 11.20 -4.09
N ARG A 110 -4.64 12.41 -4.13
CA ARG A 110 -5.75 12.81 -3.24
C ARG A 110 -6.97 11.91 -3.40
N ASN A 111 -7.15 11.35 -4.59
CA ASN A 111 -8.31 10.53 -4.94
C ASN A 111 -8.12 9.04 -4.67
N ARG A 112 -6.93 8.62 -4.21
CA ARG A 112 -6.62 7.22 -3.93
C ARG A 112 -7.40 6.70 -2.72
N ASP A 113 -7.74 5.42 -2.77
CA ASP A 113 -8.54 4.74 -1.74
C ASP A 113 -7.89 4.82 -0.36
N PHE A 114 -6.55 4.79 -0.29
CA PHE A 114 -5.81 4.87 0.97
C PHE A 114 -5.84 6.24 1.64
N VAL A 115 -6.12 7.30 0.86
CA VAL A 115 -6.33 8.66 1.37
C VAL A 115 -7.76 8.84 1.84
N LYS A 116 -8.73 8.31 1.07
CA LYS A 116 -10.17 8.42 1.37
C LYS A 116 -10.66 7.51 2.49
N SER A 117 -9.90 6.46 2.85
CA SER A 117 -10.24 5.52 3.94
C SER A 117 -9.97 6.09 5.34
N ALA A 118 -10.13 7.41 5.53
CA ALA A 118 -9.72 8.15 6.72
C ALA A 118 -10.36 7.61 8.01
N GLY A 119 -9.59 6.86 8.80
CA GLY A 119 -9.76 6.75 10.25
C GLY A 119 -10.14 5.39 10.85
N THR A 120 -10.81 4.47 10.14
CA THR A 120 -11.36 3.26 10.82
C THR A 120 -10.68 1.95 10.44
N ASP A 121 -10.12 1.84 9.23
CA ASP A 121 -9.54 0.60 8.74
C ASP A 121 -8.06 0.79 8.39
N VAL A 122 -7.20 0.53 9.38
CA VAL A 122 -5.73 0.56 9.24
C VAL A 122 -5.23 -0.35 8.13
N THR A 123 -6.01 -1.37 7.74
CA THR A 123 -5.62 -2.28 6.66
C THR A 123 -5.74 -1.63 5.29
N LYS A 124 -6.48 -0.53 5.13
CA LYS A 124 -6.68 0.16 3.84
C LYS A 124 -5.81 1.41 3.69
N GLN A 125 -4.95 1.69 4.66
CA GLN A 125 -4.18 2.93 4.72
C GLN A 125 -2.69 2.68 4.44
N ILE A 126 -2.04 3.70 3.88
CA ILE A 126 -0.58 3.84 3.95
C ILE A 126 -0.29 4.70 5.16
N ARG A 127 0.68 4.28 5.98
CA ARG A 127 1.16 5.05 7.13
C ARG A 127 2.57 5.53 6.87
N VAL A 128 2.82 6.82 7.05
CA VAL A 128 4.13 7.45 6.82
C VAL A 128 4.72 7.88 8.15
N GLY A 129 5.99 7.57 8.35
CA GLY A 129 6.72 7.94 9.56
C GLY A 129 8.22 8.10 9.32
N LYS A 130 8.89 8.76 10.26
CA LYS A 130 10.34 9.00 10.29
C LYS A 130 10.83 8.95 11.73
N ALA A 131 11.90 8.23 12.01
CA ALA A 131 12.52 8.23 13.34
C ALA A 131 13.24 9.56 13.65
N ILE A 132 13.68 9.73 14.90
CA ILE A 132 14.51 10.87 15.30
C ILE A 132 15.89 10.79 14.66
N GLY A 133 16.47 11.94 14.34
CA GLY A 133 17.84 12.08 13.84
C GLY A 133 17.93 12.46 12.36
N SER A 134 19.07 13.01 11.99
CA SER A 134 19.37 13.53 10.65
C SER A 134 19.52 12.43 9.60
N SER A 135 19.99 11.25 10.00
CA SER A 135 20.14 10.07 9.13
C SER A 135 18.92 9.15 9.11
N ALA A 136 17.81 9.55 9.72
CA ALA A 136 16.62 8.72 9.78
C ALA A 136 15.86 8.74 8.44
N SER A 137 15.70 7.58 7.81
CA SER A 137 14.92 7.43 6.59
C SER A 137 13.41 7.59 6.85
N ILE A 138 12.70 8.02 5.81
CA ILE A 138 11.24 8.06 5.79
C ILE A 138 10.73 6.72 5.29
N TYR A 139 9.67 6.23 5.91
CA TYR A 139 9.05 4.97 5.52
C TYR A 139 7.56 5.13 5.32
N ALA A 140 7.06 4.51 4.25
CA ALA A 140 5.65 4.28 4.02
C ALA A 140 5.34 2.81 4.27
N CYS A 141 4.47 2.52 5.23
CA CYS A 141 4.13 1.17 5.65
C CYS A 141 2.65 0.90 5.39
N TYR A 142 2.33 -0.31 4.98
CA TYR A 142 0.95 -0.77 4.77
C TYR A 142 0.78 -2.20 5.25
N VAL A 143 -0.46 -2.59 5.51
CA VAL A 143 -0.82 -3.94 5.89
C VAL A 143 -1.13 -4.76 4.63
N PRO A 144 -0.32 -5.75 4.25
CA PRO A 144 -0.59 -6.57 3.08
C PRO A 144 -1.81 -7.47 3.30
N GLN A 145 -2.64 -7.60 2.27
CA GLN A 145 -3.77 -8.53 2.24
C GLN A 145 -3.47 -9.82 1.46
N SER A 146 -2.49 -9.80 0.56
CA SER A 146 -2.05 -10.95 -0.20
C SER A 146 -1.24 -11.89 0.68
N LYS A 147 -1.61 -13.17 0.66
CA LYS A 147 -0.80 -14.23 1.26
C LYS A 147 0.60 -14.26 0.67
N SER A 148 0.73 -14.06 -0.65
CA SER A 148 2.05 -14.07 -1.30
C SER A 148 2.98 -12.97 -0.80
N ILE A 149 2.47 -11.76 -0.57
CA ILE A 149 3.26 -10.64 -0.04
C ILE A 149 3.60 -10.85 1.43
N ARG A 150 2.67 -11.38 2.23
CA ARG A 150 2.94 -11.77 3.62
C ARG A 150 4.03 -12.82 3.71
N THR A 151 3.95 -13.90 2.91
CA THR A 151 4.98 -14.94 2.87
C THR A 151 6.35 -14.37 2.53
N LYS A 152 6.44 -13.48 1.54
CA LYS A 152 7.69 -12.83 1.18
C LYS A 152 8.21 -11.95 2.33
N GLY A 153 7.35 -11.12 2.93
CA GLY A 153 7.74 -10.28 4.06
C GLY A 153 8.30 -11.10 5.22
N CYS A 154 7.68 -12.24 5.54
CA CYS A 154 8.16 -13.15 6.58
C CYS A 154 9.48 -13.83 6.20
N ALA A 155 9.65 -14.27 4.96
CA ALA A 155 10.90 -14.86 4.48
C ALA A 155 12.08 -13.86 4.52
N ASP A 156 11.82 -12.59 4.22
CA ASP A 156 12.83 -11.54 4.15
C ASP A 156 13.05 -10.83 5.51
N ASN A 157 12.34 -11.24 6.57
CA ASN A 157 12.29 -10.54 7.87
C ASN A 157 11.86 -9.05 7.76
N GLN A 158 11.01 -8.73 6.79
CA GLN A 158 10.53 -7.37 6.49
C GLN A 158 9.12 -7.11 7.07
N VAL A 159 8.87 -7.62 8.27
CA VAL A 159 7.58 -7.47 8.98
C VAL A 159 7.79 -6.62 10.23
N TYR A 160 6.96 -5.60 10.39
CA TYR A 160 7.12 -4.60 11.44
C TYR A 160 5.80 -4.31 12.16
N ILE A 161 5.91 -3.98 13.45
CA ILE A 161 4.87 -3.26 14.20
C ILE A 161 5.28 -1.80 14.30
N LEU A 162 4.32 -0.89 14.09
CA LEU A 162 4.55 0.54 14.13
C LEU A 162 4.18 1.09 15.51
N ASN A 163 5.13 1.71 16.21
CA ASN A 163 4.93 2.29 17.53
C ASN A 163 5.48 3.71 17.56
N GLY A 164 4.59 4.71 17.59
CA GLY A 164 4.99 6.11 17.46
C GLY A 164 5.73 6.33 16.13
N SER A 165 6.98 6.78 16.20
CA SER A 165 7.87 7.00 15.04
C SER A 165 8.79 5.82 14.71
N THR A 166 8.69 4.72 15.46
CA THR A 166 9.63 3.59 15.35
C THR A 166 8.93 2.40 14.71
N ARG A 167 9.62 1.73 13.78
CA ARG A 167 9.24 0.39 13.30
C ARG A 167 10.00 -0.67 14.09
N THR A 168 9.29 -1.58 14.75
CA THR A 168 9.90 -2.69 15.49
C THR A 168 9.73 -3.96 14.67
N GLN A 169 10.85 -4.53 14.20
CA GLN A 169 10.84 -5.78 13.45
C GLN A 169 10.21 -6.90 14.28
N GLN A 170 9.39 -7.74 13.65
CA GLN A 170 8.80 -8.90 14.28
C GLN A 170 9.38 -10.17 13.66
N THR A 171 9.54 -11.19 14.49
CA THR A 171 9.83 -12.54 14.01
C THR A 171 8.56 -13.09 13.35
N CYS A 172 8.60 -13.29 12.04
CA CYS A 172 7.51 -13.91 11.30
C CYS A 172 7.98 -15.22 10.65
N THR A 173 7.21 -16.29 10.83
CA THR A 173 7.46 -17.58 10.17
C THR A 173 6.43 -17.85 9.06
N ALA A 174 6.64 -18.89 8.26
CA ALA A 174 5.67 -19.30 7.24
C ALA A 174 4.29 -19.68 7.84
N ALA A 175 4.25 -20.13 9.09
CA ALA A 175 2.99 -20.42 9.80
C ALA A 175 2.19 -19.14 10.10
N ASP A 176 2.86 -17.99 10.19
CA ASP A 176 2.26 -16.72 10.57
C ASP A 176 1.66 -15.94 9.39
N VAL A 177 1.73 -16.48 8.16
CA VAL A 177 1.14 -15.86 6.96
C VAL A 177 -0.38 -15.67 7.10
N ALA A 178 -1.03 -16.58 7.84
CA ALA A 178 -2.45 -16.52 8.17
C ALA A 178 -2.73 -15.98 9.58
N ASN A 179 -1.72 -15.42 10.28
CA ASN A 179 -1.84 -14.97 11.66
C ASN A 179 -2.88 -13.84 11.81
N PRO A 180 -3.72 -13.83 12.86
CA PRO A 180 -4.62 -12.71 13.15
C PRO A 180 -3.90 -11.37 13.42
N GLY A 181 -2.59 -11.38 13.66
CA GLY A 181 -1.72 -10.21 13.82
C GLY A 181 -1.73 -9.26 12.62
N TRP A 182 -2.07 -9.73 11.42
CA TRP A 182 -2.30 -8.87 10.25
C TRP A 182 -3.61 -8.07 10.30
N SER A 183 -4.50 -8.40 11.22
CA SER A 183 -5.82 -7.74 11.41
C SER A 183 -6.02 -7.23 12.84
N ALA A 184 -4.97 -7.22 13.66
CA ALA A 184 -5.01 -6.69 15.02
C ALA A 184 -5.17 -5.15 15.02
N ALA A 185 -5.47 -4.57 16.18
CA ALA A 185 -5.57 -3.12 16.35
C ALA A 185 -4.26 -2.38 16.01
N ASN A 186 -3.11 -3.02 16.28
CA ASN A 186 -1.81 -2.60 15.78
C ASN A 186 -1.23 -3.70 14.87
N PRO A 187 -1.60 -3.72 13.58
CA PRO A 187 -1.32 -4.85 12.72
C PRO A 187 0.13 -4.87 12.24
N TRP A 188 0.59 -6.07 11.90
CA TRP A 188 1.85 -6.25 11.19
C TRP A 188 1.81 -5.56 9.83
N SER A 189 2.89 -4.87 9.50
CA SER A 189 3.01 -4.03 8.32
C SER A 189 4.32 -4.31 7.58
N VAL A 190 4.30 -4.10 6.27
CA VAL A 190 5.49 -4.07 5.43
C VAL A 190 5.75 -2.62 5.04
N CYS A 191 7.02 -2.22 5.03
CA CYS A 191 7.44 -0.84 4.79
C CYS A 191 8.23 -0.70 3.48
N VAL A 192 8.15 0.49 2.89
CA VAL A 192 9.01 0.92 1.78
C VAL A 192 9.69 2.25 2.12
N PRO A 193 10.95 2.46 1.71
CA PRO A 193 11.88 1.43 1.23
C PRO A 193 12.16 0.33 2.30
N GLU A 194 12.52 -0.87 1.83
CA GLU A 194 12.81 -2.05 2.68
C GLU A 194 13.99 -1.77 3.61
#